data_AF-A0A317ZE51-F1
#
_entry.id   AF-A0A317ZE51-F1
#
_cell.length_a   1.000
_cell.length_b   1.000
_cell.length_c   1.000
_cell.angle_alpha   90.00
_cell.angle_beta   90.00
_cell.angle_gamma   90.00
#
_symmetry.space_group_name_H-M   'P 1'
#
loop_
_entity.id
_entity.type
_entity.pdbx_description
1 polymer ?
#
loop_
_entity_poly.entity_id
_entity_poly.type
_entity_poly.pdbx_seq_one_letter_code
_entity_poly.pdbx_strand_id
1 'polypeptide(L)'
;RHLQPLNVYAVVDVGYGDGILRTRAQHDVSINGKRYPIRALMMSHMFVEVDDTVSAKDSVILYNNSDLRIDDYTFKGVGANSEQLSALNLNSLIKEYV
;
A
#
# COMPACT_ATOMS: atom_id res chain seq x y z
N ARG A 1 5.06 -0.92 -35.08
CA ARG A 1 4.71 -0.09 -33.91
C ARG A 1 4.22 -1.04 -32.83
N HIS A 2 5.10 -1.53 -31.95
CA HIS A 2 4.70 -2.35 -30.81
C HIS A 2 3.87 -1.46 -29.88
N LEU A 3 2.59 -1.78 -29.71
CA LEU A 3 1.77 -1.19 -28.66
C LEU A 3 2.34 -1.71 -27.34
N GLN A 4 2.91 -0.83 -26.52
CA GLN A 4 3.16 -1.16 -25.13
C GLN A 4 1.80 -1.45 -24.48
N PRO A 5 1.67 -2.49 -23.64
CA PRO A 5 0.43 -2.73 -22.93
C PRO A 5 0.07 -1.49 -22.10
N LEU A 6 -1.21 -1.13 -22.09
CA LEU A 6 -1.68 -0.01 -21.28
C LEU A 6 -1.69 -0.48 -19.82
N ASN A 7 -0.84 0.11 -18.98
CA ASN A 7 -0.84 -0.20 -17.55
C ASN A 7 -2.13 0.34 -16.92
N VAL A 8 -2.87 -0.50 -16.21
CA VAL A 8 -4.07 -0.11 -15.45
C VAL A 8 -3.63 0.30 -14.05
N TYR A 9 -4.13 1.43 -13.58
CA TYR A 9 -3.82 1.96 -12.25
C TYR A 9 -5.07 2.02 -11.38
N ALA A 10 -5.02 1.34 -10.24
CA ALA A 10 -5.99 1.53 -9.16
C ALA A 10 -5.60 2.75 -8.32
N VAL A 11 -6.60 3.55 -7.96
CA VAL A 11 -6.47 4.60 -6.96
C VAL A 11 -6.89 4.03 -5.62
N VAL A 12 -5.99 4.07 -4.65
CA VAL A 12 -6.27 3.63 -3.28
C VAL A 12 -6.35 4.86 -2.40
N ASP A 13 -7.46 5.00 -1.68
CA ASP A 13 -7.78 6.14 -0.80
C ASP A 13 -7.05 6.06 0.54
N VAL A 14 -5.71 6.06 0.45
CA VAL A 14 -4.79 6.22 1.57
C VAL A 14 -3.46 6.75 1.07
N GLY A 15 -2.88 7.71 1.79
CA GLY A 15 -1.64 8.37 1.41
C GLY A 15 -0.69 8.60 2.58
N TYR A 16 0.36 9.40 2.34
CA TYR A 16 1.30 9.73 3.42
C TYR A 16 0.72 10.66 4.48
N GLY A 17 -0.41 11.35 4.20
CA GLY A 17 -1.17 12.13 5.17
C GLY A 17 -1.92 11.26 6.19
N ASP A 18 -2.15 9.99 5.86
CA ASP A 18 -2.73 8.98 6.74
C ASP A 18 -1.67 8.25 7.57
N GLY A 19 -0.39 8.60 7.39
CA GLY A 19 0.73 8.02 8.12
C GLY A 19 1.48 6.91 7.38
N ILE A 20 1.19 6.67 6.10
CA ILE A 20 1.99 5.75 5.29
C ILE A 20 3.35 6.39 5.00
N LEU A 21 4.44 5.77 5.48
CA LEU A 21 5.78 6.28 5.22
C LEU A 21 6.08 6.31 3.72
N ARG A 22 6.73 7.37 3.24
CA ARG A 22 7.08 7.52 1.81
C ARG A 22 7.96 6.37 1.30
N THR A 23 8.85 5.88 2.15
CA THR A 23 9.69 4.71 1.90
C THR A 23 8.87 3.43 1.71
N ARG A 24 7.69 3.30 2.33
CA ARG A 24 6.80 2.15 2.15
C ARG A 24 6.32 2.00 0.71
N ALA A 25 6.20 3.11 -0.04
CA ALA A 25 5.81 3.14 -1.45
C ALA A 25 6.83 2.49 -2.39
N GLN A 26 8.05 2.16 -1.92
CA GLN A 26 9.05 1.43 -2.70
C GLN A 26 8.76 -0.08 -2.78
N HIS A 27 7.67 -0.55 -2.15
CA HIS A 27 7.29 -1.95 -2.08
C HIS A 27 5.80 -2.17 -2.38
N ASP A 28 5.43 -3.43 -2.55
CA ASP A 28 4.11 -3.83 -3.05
C ASP A 28 3.00 -3.75 -1.99
N VAL A 29 1.76 -3.75 -2.46
CA VAL A 29 0.54 -4.07 -1.69
C VAL A 29 0.03 -5.46 -2.06
N SER A 30 -0.86 -6.02 -1.25
CA SER A 30 -1.60 -7.24 -1.60
C SER A 30 -3.05 -6.90 -1.90
N ILE A 31 -3.56 -7.41 -3.02
CA ILE A 31 -4.96 -7.33 -3.43
C ILE A 31 -5.35 -8.74 -3.91
N ASN A 32 -6.44 -9.30 -3.37
CA ASN A 32 -6.92 -10.66 -3.70
C ASN A 32 -5.82 -11.75 -3.57
N GLY A 33 -4.91 -11.60 -2.61
CA GLY A 33 -3.81 -12.55 -2.38
C GLY A 33 -2.64 -12.45 -3.36
N LYS A 34 -2.67 -11.52 -4.32
CA LYS A 34 -1.58 -11.24 -5.27
C LYS A 34 -0.90 -9.92 -4.94
N ARG A 35 0.40 -9.81 -5.24
CA ARG A 35 1.19 -8.59 -5.01
C ARG A 35 1.16 -7.67 -6.22
N TYR A 36 1.03 -6.37 -5.93
CA TYR A 36 0.98 -5.30 -6.93
C TYR A 36 1.85 -4.12 -6.51
N PRO A 37 2.67 -3.55 -7.42
CA PRO A 37 3.60 -2.49 -7.05
C PRO A 37 2.89 -1.14 -6.89
N ILE A 38 3.27 -0.40 -5.84
CA ILE A 38 2.91 1.01 -5.70
C ILE A 38 3.78 1.82 -6.69
N ARG A 39 3.14 2.64 -7.53
CA ARG A 39 3.85 3.48 -8.51
C ARG A 39 3.98 4.92 -8.08
N ALA A 40 3.08 5.41 -7.25
CA ALA A 40 3.17 6.75 -6.66
C ALA A 40 2.39 6.83 -5.35
N LEU A 41 2.90 7.60 -4.41
CA LEU A 41 2.26 7.91 -3.12
C LEU A 41 2.11 9.43 -2.98
N MET A 42 0.86 9.86 -2.88
CA MET A 42 0.46 11.24 -2.64
C MET A 42 -0.03 11.40 -1.20
N MET A 43 -0.45 12.61 -0.83
CA MET A 43 -0.87 12.91 0.55
C MET A 43 -2.10 12.12 0.95
N SER A 44 -3.10 12.03 0.08
CA SER A 44 -4.39 11.40 0.40
C SER A 44 -4.57 10.03 -0.26
N HIS A 45 -3.78 9.70 -1.29
CA HIS A 45 -4.00 8.50 -2.11
C HIS A 45 -2.68 7.91 -2.64
N MET A 46 -2.72 6.67 -3.11
CA MET A 46 -1.65 6.04 -3.88
C MET A 46 -2.16 5.45 -5.19
N PHE A 47 -1.26 5.34 -6.17
CA PHE A 47 -1.49 4.61 -7.41
C PHE A 47 -0.81 3.24 -7.34
N VAL A 48 -1.59 2.20 -7.59
CA VAL A 48 -1.13 0.80 -7.64
C VAL A 48 -1.31 0.30 -9.07
N GLU A 49 -0.25 -0.26 -9.66
CA GLU A 49 -0.36 -0.92 -10.96
C GLU A 49 -1.04 -2.27 -10.80
N VAL A 50 -2.15 -2.49 -11.51
CA VAL A 50 -2.99 -3.68 -11.38
C VAL A 50 -3.24 -4.32 -12.74
N ASP A 51 -3.79 -5.54 -12.72
CA ASP A 51 -4.29 -6.23 -13.91
C ASP A 51 -5.83 -6.26 -13.93
N ASP A 52 -6.40 -7.03 -14.85
CA ASP A 52 -7.84 -7.19 -15.07
C ASP A 52 -8.56 -8.01 -13.99
N THR A 53 -7.83 -8.57 -13.02
CA THR A 53 -8.41 -9.34 -11.90
C THR A 53 -8.82 -8.47 -10.71
N VAL A 54 -8.45 -7.19 -10.73
CA VAL A 54 -8.75 -6.24 -9.64
C VAL A 54 -9.99 -5.41 -9.98
N SER A 55 -10.91 -5.34 -9.02
CA SER A 55 -12.13 -4.54 -9.12
C SER A 55 -12.15 -3.40 -8.11
N ALA A 56 -12.97 -2.37 -8.39
CA ALA A 56 -13.20 -1.31 -7.44
C ALA A 56 -13.78 -1.88 -6.13
N LYS A 57 -13.33 -1.34 -4.99
CA LYS A 57 -13.67 -1.77 -3.63
C LYS A 57 -13.01 -3.07 -3.16
N ASP A 58 -12.15 -3.69 -3.96
CA ASP A 58 -11.28 -4.76 -3.45
C ASP A 58 -10.38 -4.21 -2.33
N SER A 59 -10.17 -5.02 -1.29
CA SER A 59 -9.33 -4.62 -0.15
C SER A 59 -7.86 -4.58 -0.56
N VAL A 60 -7.22 -3.46 -0.25
CA VAL A 60 -5.78 -3.27 -0.44
C VAL A 60 -5.09 -3.41 0.90
N ILE A 61 -4.13 -4.33 0.98
CA ILE A 61 -3.43 -4.66 2.22
C ILE A 61 -2.00 -4.17 2.13
N LEU A 62 -1.60 -3.28 3.06
CA LEU A 62 -0.22 -2.81 3.22
C LEU A 62 0.59 -3.68 4.18
N TYR A 63 -0.06 -4.18 5.23
CA TYR A 63 0.54 -5.07 6.22
C TYR A 63 -0.41 -6.20 6.60
N ASN A 64 0.12 -7.40 6.79
CA ASN A 64 -0.60 -8.54 7.35
C ASN A 64 0.37 -9.50 8.05
N ASN A 65 -0.16 -10.54 8.69
CA ASN A 65 0.64 -11.47 9.50
C ASN A 65 1.35 -12.56 8.68
N SER A 66 1.05 -12.70 7.39
CA SER A 66 1.53 -13.83 6.57
C SER A 66 2.59 -13.45 5.55
N ASP A 67 2.33 -12.44 4.73
CA ASP A 67 3.11 -12.11 3.53
C ASP A 67 3.67 -10.68 3.56
N LEU A 68 2.97 -9.74 4.18
CA LEU A 68 3.33 -8.33 4.26
C LEU A 68 3.62 -7.92 5.70
N ARG A 69 4.50 -8.66 6.39
CA ARG A 69 4.76 -8.37 7.80
C ARG A 69 5.51 -7.05 7.97
N ILE A 70 5.17 -6.31 9.01
CA ILE A 70 5.76 -4.99 9.27
C ILE A 70 7.26 -5.07 9.59
N ASP A 71 7.69 -6.15 10.24
CA ASP A 71 9.10 -6.39 10.58
C ASP A 71 9.94 -6.68 9.33
N ASP A 72 9.38 -7.36 8.33
CA ASP A 72 10.04 -7.53 7.03
C ASP A 72 10.35 -6.18 6.37
N TYR A 73 9.45 -5.21 6.51
CA TYR A 73 9.65 -3.86 5.98
C TYR A 73 10.63 -3.03 6.80
N THR A 74 10.76 -3.30 8.10
CA THR A 74 11.86 -2.77 8.89
C THR A 74 13.20 -3.24 8.35
N PHE A 75 13.35 -4.55 8.08
CA PHE A 75 14.59 -5.09 7.49
C PHE A 75 14.88 -4.55 6.08
N LYS A 76 13.84 -4.14 5.34
CA LYS A 76 13.97 -3.50 4.02
C LYS A 76 14.26 -1.99 4.09
N GLY A 77 14.35 -1.41 5.29
CA GLY A 77 14.71 0.00 5.48
C GLY A 77 13.54 0.98 5.31
N VAL A 78 12.29 0.52 5.45
CA VAL A 78 11.12 1.41 5.40
C VAL A 78 11.10 2.37 6.60
N GLY A 79 11.43 1.86 7.79
CA GLY A 79 11.40 2.56 9.07
C GLY A 79 11.32 1.53 10.19
N ALA A 80 11.60 1.91 11.44
CA ALA A 80 11.45 0.97 12.56
C ALA A 80 9.98 0.54 12.71
N ASN A 81 9.71 -0.66 13.27
CA ASN A 81 8.33 -1.12 13.53
C ASN A 81 7.49 -0.05 14.25
N SER A 82 8.08 0.60 15.25
CA SER A 82 7.44 1.66 16.02
C SER A 82 7.14 2.89 15.17
N GLU A 83 8.02 3.29 14.25
CA GLU A 83 7.81 4.43 13.36
C GLU A 83 6.70 4.13 12.35
N GLN A 84 6.74 2.96 11.72
CA GLN A 84 5.74 2.52 10.76
C GLN A 84 4.32 2.48 11.37
N LEU A 85 4.19 2.09 12.66
CA LEU A 85 2.90 2.08 13.36
C LEU A 85 2.51 3.41 13.98
N SER A 86 3.46 4.14 14.58
CA SER A 86 3.16 5.39 15.29
C SER A 86 2.89 6.56 14.35
N ALA A 87 3.33 6.48 13.10
CA ALA A 87 3.01 7.47 12.08
C ALA A 87 1.54 7.43 11.65
N LEU A 88 0.83 6.32 11.86
CA LEU A 88 -0.58 6.16 11.45
C LEU A 88 -1.46 7.23 12.07
N ASN A 89 -2.17 7.96 11.21
CA ASN A 89 -3.04 9.05 11.64
C ASN A 89 -4.39 8.51 12.10
N LEU A 90 -4.57 8.38 13.41
CA LEU A 90 -5.80 7.84 14.02
C LEU A 90 -7.03 8.76 13.86
N ASN A 91 -6.87 9.98 13.34
CA ASN A 91 -8.00 10.86 13.03
C ASN A 91 -8.53 10.65 11.61
N SER A 92 -7.70 10.17 10.68
CA SER A 92 -8.13 9.86 9.31
C SER A 92 -8.42 8.37 9.11
N LEU A 93 -7.76 7.50 9.88
CA LEU A 93 -7.94 6.05 9.81
C LEU A 93 -9.00 5.55 10.80
N ILE A 94 -9.74 4.52 10.39
CA ILE A 94 -10.66 3.80 11.25
C ILE A 94 -9.88 2.74 12.04
N LYS A 95 -10.08 2.71 13.36
CA LYS A 95 -9.51 1.68 14.24
C LYS A 95 -10.61 0.74 14.73
N GLU A 96 -10.48 -0.53 14.38
CA GLU A 96 -11.37 -1.59 14.81
C GLU A 96 -10.68 -2.49 15.84
N TYR A 97 -11.45 -3.00 16.81
CA TYR A 97 -10.98 -3.95 17.82
C TYR A 97 -11.68 -5.28 17.58
N VAL A 98 -10.91 -6.36 17.52
CA VAL A 98 -11.38 -7.74 17.29
C VAL A 98 -11.24 -8.55 18.57
#